data_AF-A0A2S8GH09-F1
#
_entry.id   AF-A0A2S8GH09-F1
#
_cell.length_a   1.000
_cell.length_b   1.000
_cell.length_c   1.000
_cell.angle_alpha   90.00
_cell.angle_beta   90.00
_cell.angle_gamma   90.00
#
_symmetry.space_group_name_H-M   'P 1'
#
loop_
_entity.id
_entity.type
_entity.pdbx_description
1 polymer ?
#
loop_
_entity_poly.entity_id
_entity_poly.type
_entity_poly.pdbx_seq_one_letter_code
_entity_poly.pdbx_strand_id
1 'polypeptide(L)'
;MNAAVLCLCAAIAGADARETLPTPQALSELLTRDAEQSELVTWKIVDDGAAIESTIHREDGEKQTIISHLVIVPCPGRPNLILAGHVVPPSDDEALASYVGPTNFGALIDVDQNLVLGLRGQDSAALTLRAWEDLTPALKDLAQPFADLVTAHPERFGQEKTTDEVKRTFINPPQIQTRCIINEVIGGRGAVARRNADIIFACSVLSGHGDRNLSRRYAFGFKELLTSELAIPAKQYFAAKPTQEKAE
;
A
#
# COMPACT_ATOMS: atom_id res chain seq x y z
N MET A 1 -37.78 -19.91 13.92
CA MET A 1 -36.85 -20.18 12.80
C MET A 1 -36.74 -18.90 12.00
N ASN A 2 -35.70 -18.10 12.24
CA ASN A 2 -35.48 -16.86 11.49
C ASN A 2 -34.39 -17.14 10.45
N ALA A 3 -34.81 -17.28 9.20
CA ALA A 3 -33.91 -17.35 8.06
C ALA A 3 -33.31 -15.95 7.85
N ALA A 4 -32.05 -15.78 8.20
CA ALA A 4 -31.28 -14.61 7.83
C ALA A 4 -31.09 -14.66 6.30
N VAL A 5 -31.72 -13.71 5.61
CA VAL A 5 -31.56 -13.50 4.18
C VAL A 5 -30.14 -12.98 3.95
N LEU A 6 -29.27 -13.85 3.44
CA LEU A 6 -28.02 -13.45 2.79
C LEU A 6 -28.40 -12.71 1.51
N CYS A 7 -28.57 -11.39 1.60
CA CYS A 7 -28.61 -10.54 0.41
C CYS A 7 -27.26 -10.66 -0.29
N LEU A 8 -27.23 -11.43 -1.38
CA LEU A 8 -26.21 -11.30 -2.40
C LEU A 8 -26.31 -9.87 -2.94
N CYS A 9 -25.48 -8.97 -2.42
CA CYS A 9 -25.21 -7.71 -3.10
C CYS A 9 -24.54 -8.10 -4.42
N ALA A 10 -25.28 -7.99 -5.52
CA ALA A 10 -24.70 -8.06 -6.85
C ALA A 10 -23.67 -6.93 -6.95
N ALA A 11 -22.39 -7.27 -6.83
CA ALA A 11 -21.32 -6.34 -7.12
C ALA A 11 -21.51 -5.92 -8.58
N ILE A 12 -21.78 -4.64 -8.80
CA ILE A 12 -21.75 -4.06 -10.14
C ILE A 12 -20.27 -4.08 -10.52
N ALA A 13 -19.87 -5.06 -11.34
CA ALA A 13 -18.49 -5.15 -11.82
C ALA A 13 -18.12 -3.83 -12.51
N GLY A 14 -17.02 -3.21 -12.09
CA GLY A 14 -16.57 -1.92 -12.60
C GLY A 14 -17.07 -0.71 -11.82
N ALA A 15 -17.71 -0.90 -10.65
CA ALA A 15 -18.01 0.21 -9.75
C ALA A 15 -16.72 0.77 -9.14
N ASP A 16 -16.63 2.09 -9.05
CA ASP A 16 -15.56 2.76 -8.32
C ASP A 16 -15.58 2.29 -6.86
N ALA A 17 -14.40 2.11 -6.23
CA ALA A 17 -14.34 1.69 -4.83
C ALA A 17 -15.15 2.61 -3.90
N ARG A 18 -15.28 3.90 -4.26
CA ARG A 18 -16.10 4.90 -3.56
C ARG A 18 -17.60 4.64 -3.63
N GLU A 19 -18.09 3.82 -4.55
CA GLU A 19 -19.52 3.46 -4.58
C GLU A 19 -19.84 2.37 -3.55
N THR A 20 -18.89 1.47 -3.30
CA THR A 20 -19.07 0.38 -2.33
C THR A 20 -18.61 0.77 -0.91
N LEU A 21 -17.55 1.58 -0.82
CA LEU A 21 -17.02 2.12 0.42
C LEU A 21 -17.15 3.65 0.37
N PRO A 22 -18.32 4.23 0.64
CA PRO A 22 -18.62 5.62 0.27
C PRO A 22 -17.99 6.69 1.16
N THR A 23 -17.36 6.30 2.26
CA THR A 23 -16.83 7.26 3.24
C THR A 23 -15.49 6.80 3.80
N PRO A 24 -14.65 7.74 4.29
CA PRO A 24 -13.45 7.39 5.05
C PRO A 24 -13.79 6.50 6.25
N GLN A 25 -14.91 6.78 6.95
CA GLN A 25 -15.40 5.97 8.06
C GLN A 25 -15.59 4.50 7.69
N ALA A 26 -16.30 4.20 6.60
CA ALA A 26 -16.54 2.83 6.15
C ALA A 26 -15.23 2.10 5.80
N LEU A 27 -14.28 2.82 5.20
CA LEU A 27 -12.96 2.27 4.88
C LEU A 27 -12.12 2.00 6.14
N SER A 28 -12.08 2.93 7.11
CA SER A 28 -11.38 2.69 8.38
C SER A 28 -11.98 1.56 9.18
N GLU A 29 -13.31 1.44 9.23
CA GLU A 29 -13.99 0.31 9.87
C GLU A 29 -13.61 -1.02 9.22
N LEU A 30 -13.54 -1.05 7.88
CA LEU A 30 -13.07 -2.24 7.14
C LEU A 30 -11.63 -2.60 7.52
N LEU A 31 -10.71 -1.62 7.55
CA LEU A 31 -9.30 -1.84 7.86
C LEU A 31 -9.02 -2.24 9.32
N THR A 32 -9.95 -1.93 10.22
CA THR A 32 -9.80 -2.18 11.67
C THR A 32 -10.66 -3.32 12.19
N ARG A 33 -11.53 -3.89 11.35
CA ARG A 33 -12.54 -4.91 11.74
C ARG A 33 -11.96 -6.07 12.54
N ASP A 34 -10.79 -6.56 12.14
CA ASP A 34 -10.18 -7.76 12.71
C ASP A 34 -9.06 -7.41 13.73
N ALA A 35 -9.00 -6.14 14.17
CA ALA A 35 -8.00 -5.69 15.12
C ALA A 35 -8.48 -5.78 16.56
N GLU A 36 -7.78 -6.58 17.35
CA GLU A 36 -7.96 -6.62 18.80
C GLU A 36 -7.29 -5.40 19.47
N GLN A 37 -7.99 -4.78 20.41
CA GLN A 37 -7.39 -3.81 21.33
C GLN A 37 -6.65 -4.55 22.44
N SER A 38 -5.59 -3.92 22.96
CA SER A 38 -4.81 -4.48 24.08
C SER A 38 -4.81 -3.50 25.25
N GLU A 39 -4.44 -3.96 26.44
CA GLU A 39 -4.27 -3.08 27.61
C GLU A 39 -3.17 -2.03 27.39
N LEU A 40 -2.17 -2.34 26.56
CA LEU A 40 -1.05 -1.46 26.26
C LEU A 40 -1.37 -0.40 25.21
N VAL A 41 -2.28 -0.70 24.28
CA VAL A 41 -2.66 0.18 23.18
C VAL A 41 -4.16 0.12 22.95
N THR A 42 -4.81 1.24 23.20
CA THR A 42 -6.21 1.48 22.83
C THR A 42 -6.27 2.44 21.64
N TRP A 43 -7.32 2.35 20.84
CA TRP A 43 -7.48 3.24 19.69
C TRP A 43 -8.95 3.54 19.41
N LYS A 44 -9.20 4.67 18.75
CA LYS A 44 -10.52 5.06 18.25
C LYS A 44 -10.40 5.71 16.88
N ILE A 45 -11.39 5.47 16.04
CA ILE A 45 -11.56 6.17 14.77
C ILE A 45 -12.06 7.59 15.07
N VAL A 46 -11.43 8.59 14.47
CA VAL A 46 -11.76 10.02 14.63
C VAL A 46 -11.82 10.70 13.27
N ASP A 47 -12.28 11.96 13.26
CA ASP A 47 -12.27 12.81 12.06
C ASP A 47 -13.03 12.19 10.87
N ASP A 48 -14.25 11.69 11.14
CA ASP A 48 -15.12 11.00 10.17
C ASP A 48 -14.45 9.80 9.46
N GLY A 49 -13.53 9.12 10.16
CA GLY A 49 -12.77 8.00 9.61
C GLY A 49 -11.45 8.40 8.96
N ALA A 50 -11.15 9.68 8.83
CA ALA A 50 -9.90 10.10 8.20
C ALA A 50 -8.67 9.88 9.09
N ALA A 51 -8.85 9.57 10.37
CA ALA A 51 -7.74 9.31 11.27
C ALA A 51 -8.07 8.27 12.37
N ILE A 52 -7.02 7.68 12.93
CA ILE A 52 -7.07 6.88 14.15
C ILE A 52 -6.21 7.55 15.22
N GLU A 53 -6.81 7.79 16.37
CA GLU A 53 -6.11 8.21 17.58
C GLU A 53 -5.79 6.96 18.42
N SER A 54 -4.50 6.65 18.54
CA SER A 54 -4.00 5.56 19.37
C SER A 54 -3.44 6.11 20.67
N THR A 55 -3.86 5.55 21.81
CA THR A 55 -3.30 5.86 23.13
C THR A 55 -2.44 4.69 23.59
N ILE A 56 -1.14 4.95 23.75
CA ILE A 56 -0.17 3.99 24.27
C ILE A 56 -0.02 4.24 25.77
N HIS A 57 -0.23 3.18 26.55
CA HIS A 57 -0.06 3.17 28.00
C HIS A 57 1.35 2.67 28.32
N ARG A 58 2.19 3.55 28.89
CA ARG A 58 3.56 3.22 29.29
C ARG A 58 3.59 2.67 30.72
N GLU A 59 4.65 1.91 31.05
CA GLU A 59 4.81 1.28 32.37
C GLU A 59 4.93 2.28 33.53
N ASP A 60 5.40 3.50 33.24
CA ASP A 60 5.48 4.63 34.18
C ASP A 60 4.13 5.30 34.45
N GLY A 61 3.07 4.87 33.77
CA GLY A 61 1.73 5.45 33.86
C GLY A 61 1.49 6.65 32.92
N GLU A 62 2.50 7.08 32.16
CA GLU A 62 2.32 8.10 31.13
C GLU A 62 1.49 7.57 29.96
N LYS A 63 0.77 8.49 29.32
CA LYS A 63 -0.02 8.21 28.13
C LYS A 63 0.55 8.98 26.95
N GLN A 64 0.82 8.28 25.87
CA GLN A 64 1.24 8.89 24.62
C GLN A 64 0.14 8.73 23.57
N THR A 65 -0.30 9.84 22.99
CA THR A 65 -1.30 9.85 21.93
C THR A 65 -0.61 9.96 20.57
N ILE A 66 -0.97 9.07 19.66
CA ILE A 66 -0.46 9.05 18.28
C ILE A 66 -1.63 9.16 17.32
N ILE A 67 -1.55 10.10 16.38
CA ILE A 67 -2.55 10.28 15.33
C ILE A 67 -1.98 9.72 14.04
N SER A 68 -2.71 8.79 13.43
CA SER A 68 -2.41 8.24 12.12
C SER A 68 -3.53 8.59 11.14
N HIS A 69 -3.17 9.02 9.93
CA HIS A 69 -4.11 9.49 8.92
C HIS A 69 -4.35 8.40 7.86
N LEU A 70 -5.61 8.21 7.49
CA LEU A 70 -5.99 7.31 6.40
C LEU A 70 -5.53 7.91 5.06
N VAL A 71 -4.75 7.15 4.33
CA VAL A 71 -4.28 7.48 2.98
C VAL A 71 -4.60 6.35 2.01
N ILE A 72 -4.73 6.71 0.74
CA ILE A 72 -5.20 5.83 -0.33
C ILE A 72 -4.29 6.00 -1.54
N VAL A 73 -3.76 4.91 -2.06
CA VAL A 73 -3.06 4.84 -3.35
C VAL A 73 -4.01 4.16 -4.35
N PRO A 74 -4.65 4.90 -5.26
CA PRO A 74 -5.52 4.30 -6.27
C PRO A 74 -4.71 3.52 -7.30
N CYS A 75 -5.23 2.39 -7.78
CA CYS A 75 -4.62 1.68 -8.90
C CYS A 75 -4.96 2.38 -10.23
N PRO A 76 -3.97 2.75 -11.06
CA PRO A 76 -4.23 3.29 -12.39
C PRO A 76 -5.07 2.35 -13.24
N GLY A 77 -6.10 2.88 -13.93
CA GLY A 77 -6.98 2.11 -14.82
C GLY A 77 -7.86 1.05 -14.14
N ARG A 78 -7.86 0.97 -12.81
CA ARG A 78 -8.70 0.04 -12.02
C ARG A 78 -9.26 0.74 -10.78
N PRO A 79 -10.30 1.58 -10.92
CA PRO A 79 -10.84 2.37 -9.81
C PRO A 79 -11.46 1.54 -8.67
N ASN A 80 -11.76 0.26 -8.92
CA ASN A 80 -12.20 -0.73 -7.94
C ASN A 80 -11.07 -1.33 -7.09
N LEU A 81 -9.81 -1.09 -7.46
CA LEU A 81 -8.63 -1.61 -6.76
C LEU A 81 -7.86 -0.46 -6.11
N ILE A 82 -7.75 -0.51 -4.79
CA ILE A 82 -7.02 0.49 -4.01
C ILE A 82 -6.09 -0.16 -2.99
N LEU A 83 -4.99 0.51 -2.70
CA LEU A 83 -4.19 0.27 -1.50
C LEU A 83 -4.55 1.35 -0.48
N ALA A 84 -4.98 0.97 0.71
CA ALA A 84 -5.36 1.90 1.76
C ALA A 84 -4.67 1.55 3.08
N GLY A 85 -4.36 2.56 3.88
CA GLY A 85 -3.84 2.34 5.22
C GLY A 85 -3.69 3.61 6.03
N HIS A 86 -3.56 3.45 7.35
CA HIS A 86 -3.28 4.56 8.26
C HIS A 86 -1.78 4.78 8.39
N VAL A 87 -1.34 6.02 8.24
CA VAL A 87 0.07 6.45 8.28
C VAL A 87 0.26 7.52 9.35
N VAL A 88 1.25 7.33 10.23
CA VAL A 88 1.71 8.37 11.16
C VAL A 88 2.65 9.31 10.39
N PRO A 89 2.35 10.61 10.33
CA PRO A 89 3.16 11.57 9.61
C PRO A 89 4.53 11.78 10.30
N PRO A 90 5.53 12.31 9.58
CA PRO A 90 6.75 12.80 10.22
C PRO A 90 6.44 13.80 11.34
N SER A 91 7.19 13.71 12.44
CA SER A 91 7.04 14.57 13.61
C SER A 91 8.40 15.07 14.06
N ASP A 92 8.44 16.30 14.56
CA ASP A 92 9.63 16.87 15.22
C ASP A 92 9.81 16.33 16.65
N ASP A 93 8.80 15.65 17.19
CA ASP A 93 8.89 14.96 18.48
C ASP A 93 9.69 13.65 18.34
N GLU A 94 10.89 13.62 18.90
CA GLU A 94 11.77 12.45 18.91
C GLU A 94 11.10 11.21 19.53
N ALA A 95 10.18 11.40 20.47
CA ALA A 95 9.42 10.30 21.08
C ALA A 95 8.41 9.67 20.11
N LEU A 96 8.09 10.34 19.00
CA LEU A 96 7.21 9.86 17.94
C LEU A 96 7.98 9.32 16.72
N ALA A 97 9.30 9.57 16.63
CA ALA A 97 10.10 9.20 15.47
C ALA A 97 10.05 7.70 15.14
N SER A 98 9.96 6.83 16.16
CA SER A 98 9.86 5.37 15.98
C SER A 98 8.48 4.89 15.49
N TYR A 99 7.47 5.76 15.51
CA TYR A 99 6.10 5.46 15.08
C TYR A 99 5.78 6.01 13.70
N VAL A 100 6.63 6.88 13.13
CA VAL A 100 6.44 7.47 11.82
C VAL A 100 6.35 6.37 10.75
N GLY A 101 5.38 6.52 9.85
CA GLY A 101 5.14 5.60 8.74
C GLY A 101 3.84 4.80 8.87
N PRO A 102 3.69 3.74 8.07
CA PRO A 102 2.44 2.99 7.99
C PRO A 102 2.23 2.18 9.26
N THR A 103 1.02 2.30 9.80
CA THR A 103 0.55 1.46 10.89
C THR A 103 0.21 0.06 10.39
N ASN A 104 -0.20 -0.81 11.30
CA ASN A 104 -0.68 -2.13 10.92
C ASN A 104 -2.11 -2.13 10.34
N PHE A 105 -2.77 -0.98 10.26
CA PHE A 105 -4.10 -0.85 9.65
C PHE A 105 -3.94 -0.50 8.18
N GLY A 106 -3.66 -1.51 7.35
CA GLY A 106 -3.58 -1.34 5.91
C GLY A 106 -4.00 -2.60 5.17
N ALA A 107 -4.54 -2.42 3.97
CA ALA A 107 -4.94 -3.51 3.09
C ALA A 107 -4.92 -3.09 1.62
N LEU A 108 -4.73 -4.08 0.76
CA LEU A 108 -5.11 -3.99 -0.64
C LEU A 108 -6.57 -4.45 -0.78
N ILE A 109 -7.40 -3.65 -1.45
CA ILE A 109 -8.85 -3.86 -1.55
C ILE A 109 -9.22 -3.91 -3.02
N ASP A 110 -9.76 -5.04 -3.48
CA ASP A 110 -10.37 -5.19 -4.81
C ASP A 110 -11.88 -5.42 -4.62
N VAL A 111 -12.66 -4.38 -4.88
CA VAL A 111 -14.12 -4.39 -4.68
C VAL A 111 -14.83 -5.35 -5.63
N ASP A 112 -14.38 -5.46 -6.89
CA ASP A 112 -14.99 -6.35 -7.88
C ASP A 112 -14.80 -7.83 -7.50
N GLN A 113 -13.64 -8.15 -6.93
CA GLN A 113 -13.33 -9.51 -6.48
C GLN A 113 -13.78 -9.80 -5.04
N ASN A 114 -14.41 -8.82 -4.36
CA ASN A 114 -14.75 -8.88 -2.95
C ASN A 114 -13.54 -9.34 -2.09
N LEU A 115 -12.38 -8.77 -2.38
CA LEU A 115 -11.10 -9.15 -1.80
C LEU A 115 -10.56 -8.04 -0.90
N VAL A 116 -10.17 -8.41 0.31
CA VAL A 116 -9.41 -7.56 1.23
C VAL A 116 -8.18 -8.34 1.67
N LEU A 117 -7.02 -7.86 1.27
CA LEU A 117 -5.73 -8.46 1.59
C LEU A 117 -5.02 -7.58 2.63
N GLY A 118 -5.13 -7.96 3.90
CA GLY A 118 -4.49 -7.27 5.00
C GLY A 118 -2.97 -7.25 4.86
N LEU A 119 -2.35 -6.12 5.20
CA LEU A 119 -0.88 -5.98 5.23
C LEU A 119 -0.25 -6.61 6.49
N ARG A 120 -1.07 -6.98 7.48
CA ARG A 120 -0.66 -7.84 8.59
C ARG A 120 -0.44 -9.23 8.02
N GLY A 121 0.80 -9.69 8.00
CA GLY A 121 1.27 -10.87 7.25
C GLY A 121 0.61 -12.23 7.48
N GLN A 122 -0.53 -12.32 8.19
CA GLN A 122 -1.30 -13.56 8.34
C GLN A 122 -2.28 -13.82 7.18
N ASP A 123 -2.81 -12.78 6.52
CA ASP A 123 -3.92 -12.95 5.56
C ASP A 123 -3.47 -13.29 4.13
N SER A 124 -2.20 -13.05 3.81
CA SER A 124 -1.66 -13.28 2.45
C SER A 124 -1.58 -14.76 2.05
N ALA A 125 -1.63 -15.67 3.03
CA ALA A 125 -1.62 -17.10 2.80
C ALA A 125 -2.93 -17.63 2.18
N ALA A 126 -4.00 -16.81 2.11
CA ALA A 126 -5.32 -17.24 1.65
C ALA A 126 -5.53 -17.12 0.13
N LEU A 127 -4.67 -16.39 -0.59
CA LEU A 127 -4.86 -16.19 -2.03
C LEU A 127 -4.44 -17.44 -2.83
N THR A 128 -5.35 -17.90 -3.69
CA THR A 128 -5.04 -18.97 -4.66
C THR A 128 -4.00 -18.48 -5.68
N LEU A 129 -3.25 -19.41 -6.29
CA LEU A 129 -2.28 -19.06 -7.35
C LEU A 129 -2.94 -18.26 -8.49
N ARG A 130 -4.17 -18.64 -8.88
CA ARG A 130 -4.92 -17.95 -9.92
C ARG A 130 -5.28 -16.51 -9.54
N ALA A 131 -5.77 -16.30 -8.31
CA ALA A 131 -6.06 -14.94 -7.83
C ALA A 131 -4.80 -14.07 -7.83
N TRP A 132 -3.64 -14.66 -7.51
CA TRP A 132 -2.35 -13.97 -7.61
C TRP A 132 -1.97 -13.62 -9.05
N GLU A 133 -2.13 -14.56 -9.99
CA GLU A 133 -1.86 -14.31 -11.42
C GLU A 133 -2.75 -13.19 -11.96
N ASP A 134 -4.03 -13.17 -11.60
CA ASP A 134 -5.00 -12.16 -12.01
C ASP A 134 -4.69 -10.77 -11.41
N LEU A 135 -4.18 -10.72 -10.18
CA LEU A 135 -3.88 -9.49 -9.46
C LEU A 135 -2.50 -8.89 -9.83
N THR A 136 -1.56 -9.74 -10.28
CA THR A 136 -0.17 -9.37 -10.56
C THR A 136 0.00 -8.21 -11.54
N PRO A 137 -0.71 -8.14 -12.69
CA PRO A 137 -0.62 -7.00 -13.60
C PRO A 137 -0.98 -5.68 -12.92
N ALA A 138 -2.10 -5.64 -12.20
CA ALA A 138 -2.56 -4.43 -11.54
C ALA A 138 -1.65 -4.00 -10.39
N LEU A 139 -1.06 -4.95 -9.67
CA LEU A 139 -0.04 -4.62 -8.66
C LEU A 139 1.22 -3.99 -9.28
N LYS A 140 1.60 -4.40 -10.50
CA LYS A 140 2.69 -3.73 -11.22
C LYS A 140 2.30 -2.32 -11.60
N ASP A 141 1.07 -2.12 -12.10
CA ASP A 141 0.57 -0.80 -12.49
C ASP A 141 0.46 0.14 -11.29
N LEU A 142 0.05 -0.36 -10.12
CA LEU A 142 0.03 0.37 -8.86
C LEU A 142 1.44 0.80 -8.42
N ALA A 143 2.45 -0.07 -8.58
CA ALA A 143 3.80 0.17 -8.09
C ALA A 143 4.70 0.90 -9.08
N GLN A 144 4.38 0.89 -10.37
CA GLN A 144 5.21 1.51 -11.42
C GLN A 144 5.40 3.03 -11.22
N PRO A 145 4.38 3.84 -10.88
CA PRO A 145 4.59 5.26 -10.62
C PRO A 145 5.62 5.53 -9.50
N PHE A 146 5.67 4.67 -8.48
CA PHE A 146 6.69 4.80 -7.43
C PHE A 146 8.08 4.44 -7.93
N ALA A 147 8.18 3.42 -8.78
CA ALA A 147 9.42 3.08 -9.45
C ALA A 147 9.98 4.26 -10.28
N ASP A 148 9.08 4.93 -11.00
CA ASP A 148 9.40 6.10 -11.81
C ASP A 148 9.88 7.25 -10.91
N LEU A 149 9.23 7.50 -9.76
CA LEU A 149 9.66 8.50 -8.77
C LEU A 149 11.05 8.22 -8.20
N VAL A 150 11.34 6.98 -7.82
CA VAL A 150 12.68 6.59 -7.33
C VAL A 150 13.75 6.83 -8.39
N THR A 151 13.40 6.65 -9.66
CA THR A 151 14.31 6.87 -10.79
C THR A 151 14.57 8.34 -11.04
N ALA A 152 13.52 9.15 -10.93
CA ALA A 152 13.60 10.59 -11.11
C ALA A 152 14.37 11.27 -9.97
N HIS A 153 14.26 10.74 -8.74
CA HIS A 153 14.80 11.33 -7.51
C HIS A 153 15.54 10.32 -6.63
N PRO A 154 16.57 9.62 -7.13
CA PRO A 154 17.22 8.52 -6.42
C PRO A 154 17.81 8.94 -5.06
N GLU A 155 18.22 10.20 -4.90
CA GLU A 155 18.71 10.78 -3.65
C GLU A 155 17.66 10.75 -2.52
N ARG A 156 16.38 10.98 -2.85
CA ARG A 156 15.29 10.99 -1.85
C ARG A 156 15.02 9.61 -1.26
N PHE A 157 15.41 8.56 -1.98
CA PHE A 157 15.16 7.16 -1.63
C PHE A 157 16.44 6.37 -1.32
N GLY A 158 17.58 7.06 -1.13
CA GLY A 158 18.86 6.43 -0.84
C GLY A 158 19.41 5.55 -1.97
N GLN A 159 18.96 5.77 -3.21
CA GLN A 159 19.37 5.03 -4.41
C GLN A 159 20.41 5.77 -5.26
N GLU A 160 20.90 6.93 -4.83
CA GLU A 160 21.88 7.75 -5.57
C GLU A 160 23.12 6.92 -5.92
N LYS A 161 23.75 6.28 -4.92
CA LYS A 161 24.94 5.45 -5.13
C LYS A 161 24.70 4.32 -6.13
N THR A 162 23.58 3.62 -6.01
CA THR A 162 23.22 2.52 -6.92
C THR A 162 23.02 3.03 -8.35
N THR A 163 22.38 4.18 -8.50
CA THR A 163 22.16 4.85 -9.79
C THR A 163 23.48 5.31 -10.42
N ASP A 164 24.37 5.90 -9.61
CA ASP A 164 25.71 6.33 -10.01
C ASP A 164 26.59 5.16 -10.45
N GLU A 165 26.58 4.05 -9.71
CA GLU A 165 27.30 2.83 -10.07
C GLU A 165 26.85 2.31 -11.44
N VAL A 166 25.53 2.30 -11.71
CA VAL A 166 25.01 1.92 -13.04
C VAL A 166 25.56 2.87 -14.11
N LYS A 167 25.43 4.19 -13.92
CA LYS A 167 25.90 5.19 -14.90
C LYS A 167 27.38 5.04 -15.23
N ARG A 168 28.23 4.81 -14.21
CA ARG A 168 29.68 4.66 -14.36
C ARG A 168 30.12 3.43 -15.14
N THR A 169 29.24 2.44 -15.34
CA THR A 169 29.57 1.27 -16.18
C THR A 169 29.50 1.55 -17.69
N PHE A 170 28.95 2.70 -18.10
CA PHE A 170 28.81 3.11 -19.49
C PHE A 170 29.73 4.28 -19.82
N ILE A 171 30.34 4.26 -21.01
CA ILE A 171 31.11 5.39 -21.53
C ILE A 171 30.19 6.59 -21.79
N ASN A 172 29.03 6.33 -22.41
CA ASN A 172 27.93 7.27 -22.59
C ASN A 172 26.71 6.73 -21.83
N PRO A 173 26.40 7.23 -20.63
CA PRO A 173 25.29 6.73 -19.83
C PRO A 173 23.96 6.95 -20.56
N PRO A 174 23.17 5.90 -20.82
CA PRO A 174 21.85 6.07 -21.42
C PRO A 174 20.87 6.61 -20.35
N GLN A 175 19.68 7.02 -20.80
CA GLN A 175 18.59 7.31 -19.87
C GLN A 175 18.25 6.06 -19.08
N ILE A 176 18.19 6.18 -17.76
CA ILE A 176 17.76 5.10 -16.88
C ILE A 176 16.24 4.99 -16.98
N GLN A 177 15.77 3.79 -17.29
CA GLN A 177 14.36 3.42 -17.18
C GLN A 177 14.20 2.46 -16.02
N THR A 178 13.07 2.52 -15.33
CA THR A 178 12.70 1.49 -14.36
C THR A 178 11.53 0.68 -14.84
N ARG A 179 11.61 -0.61 -14.54
CA ARG A 179 10.49 -1.51 -14.68
C ARG A 179 10.23 -2.17 -13.34
N CYS A 180 9.01 -2.01 -12.86
CA CYS A 180 8.55 -2.75 -11.70
C CYS A 180 8.31 -4.22 -12.08
N ILE A 181 9.01 -5.11 -11.39
CA ILE A 181 8.79 -6.55 -11.44
C ILE A 181 8.41 -7.02 -10.04
N ILE A 182 7.39 -7.87 -9.95
CA ILE A 182 7.03 -8.53 -8.69
C ILE A 182 7.92 -9.76 -8.62
N ASN A 183 9.00 -9.67 -7.84
CA ASN A 183 10.05 -10.71 -7.82
C ASN A 183 9.57 -11.99 -7.15
N GLU A 184 8.83 -11.85 -6.07
CA GLU A 184 8.31 -12.95 -5.28
C GLU A 184 7.24 -12.37 -4.35
N VAL A 185 6.05 -12.96 -4.33
CA VAL A 185 5.23 -12.88 -3.12
C VAL A 185 5.92 -13.84 -2.18
N ILE A 186 6.64 -13.33 -1.17
CA ILE A 186 7.28 -14.18 -0.15
C ILE A 186 6.17 -14.79 0.72
N GLY A 187 5.42 -15.72 0.15
CA GLY A 187 4.65 -16.74 0.85
C GLY A 187 5.53 -17.96 0.95
N GLY A 188 6.66 -17.85 1.65
CA GLY A 188 7.64 -18.92 1.70
C GLY A 188 6.98 -20.24 2.13
N ARG A 189 7.37 -21.35 1.48
CA ARG A 189 7.02 -22.73 1.88
C ARG A 189 7.72 -23.14 3.20
N GLY A 190 7.78 -22.24 4.18
CA GLY A 190 8.42 -22.45 5.49
C GLY A 190 7.82 -21.54 6.56
N ALA A 191 7.70 -22.07 7.79
CA ALA A 191 6.97 -21.45 8.91
C ALA A 191 7.50 -20.07 9.37
N VAL A 192 8.71 -19.69 8.96
CA VAL A 192 9.37 -18.44 9.38
C VAL A 192 9.17 -17.30 8.38
N ALA A 193 8.94 -17.60 7.09
CA ALA A 193 8.72 -16.61 6.03
C ALA A 193 7.26 -16.12 5.93
N ARG A 194 6.34 -16.70 6.72
CA ARG A 194 4.91 -16.39 6.70
C ARG A 194 4.49 -15.20 7.56
N ARG A 195 5.41 -14.49 8.22
CA ARG A 195 5.05 -13.45 9.19
C ARG A 195 5.03 -12.03 8.62
N ASN A 196 5.76 -11.78 7.52
CA ASN A 196 5.79 -10.49 6.85
C ASN A 196 5.65 -10.74 5.34
N ALA A 197 4.42 -10.89 4.87
CA ALA A 197 4.16 -10.89 3.43
C ALA A 197 4.21 -9.44 2.92
N ASP A 198 5.41 -8.86 2.97
CA ASP A 198 5.67 -7.65 2.22
C ASP A 198 5.71 -8.08 0.74
N ILE A 199 4.77 -7.57 -0.07
CA ILE A 199 4.90 -7.69 -1.52
C ILE A 199 6.14 -6.88 -1.89
N ILE A 200 7.24 -7.57 -2.20
CA ILE A 200 8.47 -6.91 -2.58
C ILE A 200 8.42 -6.63 -4.07
N PHE A 201 8.18 -5.36 -4.40
CA PHE A 201 8.40 -4.83 -5.72
C PHE A 201 9.90 -4.70 -5.91
N ALA A 202 10.42 -5.42 -6.90
CA ALA A 202 11.78 -5.19 -7.34
C ALA A 202 11.75 -4.34 -8.59
N CYS A 203 12.52 -3.26 -8.59
CA CYS A 203 12.66 -2.45 -9.78
C CYS A 203 14.00 -2.75 -10.43
N SER A 204 13.95 -3.07 -11.72
CA SER A 204 15.16 -3.19 -12.53
C SER A 204 15.39 -1.84 -13.19
N VAL A 205 16.49 -1.18 -12.80
CA VAL A 205 17.06 -0.08 -13.57
C VAL A 205 17.61 -0.68 -14.86
N LEU A 206 16.97 -0.40 -16.00
CA LEU A 206 17.42 -0.78 -17.33
C LEU A 206 18.09 0.45 -17.97
N SER A 207 19.36 0.30 -18.29
CA SER A 207 20.15 1.27 -19.04
C SER A 207 20.58 0.59 -20.33
N GLY A 208 19.84 0.82 -21.42
CA GLY A 208 20.10 0.19 -22.71
C GLY A 208 21.08 0.98 -23.56
N HIS A 209 22.14 0.33 -24.04
CA HIS A 209 22.85 0.71 -25.27
C HIS A 209 23.04 -0.56 -26.10
N GLY A 210 22.13 -0.81 -27.05
CA GLY A 210 22.03 -2.11 -27.76
C GLY A 210 21.49 -3.23 -26.86
N ASP A 211 22.03 -4.45 -26.98
CA ASP A 211 21.51 -5.66 -26.30
C ASP A 211 21.96 -5.85 -24.84
N ARG A 212 22.68 -4.88 -24.25
CA ARG A 212 23.20 -5.00 -22.89
C ARG A 212 22.28 -4.31 -21.89
N ASN A 213 21.63 -5.13 -21.06
CA ASN A 213 20.87 -4.66 -19.90
C ASN A 213 21.70 -4.89 -18.64
N LEU A 214 22.18 -3.82 -18.01
CA LEU A 214 22.54 -3.88 -16.61
C LEU A 214 21.25 -3.73 -15.81
N SER A 215 21.04 -4.59 -14.80
CA SER A 215 19.93 -4.44 -13.86
C SER A 215 20.46 -4.38 -12.43
N ARG A 216 20.05 -3.34 -11.71
CA ARG A 216 20.13 -3.28 -10.25
C ARG A 216 18.73 -3.37 -9.71
N ARG A 217 18.56 -4.18 -8.67
CA ARG A 217 17.29 -4.40 -7.98
C ARG A 217 17.31 -3.60 -6.70
N TYR A 218 16.32 -2.75 -6.51
CA TYR A 218 15.92 -2.28 -5.20
C TYR A 218 14.53 -2.81 -4.89
N ALA A 219 14.31 -3.07 -3.60
CA ALA A 219 13.07 -3.63 -3.06
C ALA A 219 12.29 -2.51 -2.36
N PHE A 220 10.99 -2.44 -2.58
CA PHE A 220 10.06 -1.68 -1.76
C PHE A 220 8.75 -2.46 -1.64
N GLY A 221 7.91 -2.10 -0.68
CA GLY A 221 6.59 -2.69 -0.49
C GLY A 221 5.47 -1.67 -0.43
N PHE A 222 4.32 -2.15 0.04
CA PHE A 222 3.14 -1.30 0.23
C PHE A 222 3.35 -0.19 1.26
N LYS A 223 4.28 -0.39 2.21
CA LYS A 223 4.61 0.60 3.22
C LYS A 223 5.17 1.87 2.58
N GLU A 224 6.15 1.72 1.70
CA GLU A 224 6.76 2.83 0.96
C GLU A 224 5.74 3.52 0.06
N LEU A 225 4.85 2.77 -0.60
CA LEU A 225 3.76 3.32 -1.40
C LEU A 225 2.83 4.20 -0.57
N LEU A 226 2.39 3.72 0.60
CA LEU A 226 1.50 4.45 1.51
C LEU A 226 2.15 5.72 2.09
N THR A 227 3.48 5.75 2.23
CA THR A 227 4.20 6.95 2.71
C THR A 227 4.69 7.87 1.59
N SER A 228 4.46 7.51 0.32
CA SER A 228 4.92 8.28 -0.82
C SER A 228 3.97 9.42 -1.18
N GLU A 229 4.42 10.30 -2.06
CA GLU A 229 3.58 11.36 -2.65
C GLU A 229 2.44 10.83 -3.56
N LEU A 230 2.40 9.53 -3.84
CA LEU A 230 1.28 8.88 -4.53
C LEU A 230 0.07 8.63 -3.61
N ALA A 231 0.29 8.66 -2.30
CA ALA A 231 -0.76 8.41 -1.32
C ALA A 231 -1.60 9.67 -1.11
N ILE A 232 -2.90 9.55 -1.40
CA ILE A 232 -3.86 10.64 -1.32
C ILE A 232 -4.55 10.58 0.05
N PRO A 233 -4.63 11.69 0.80
CA PRO A 233 -5.43 11.74 2.03
C PRO A 233 -6.87 11.32 1.77
N ALA A 234 -7.46 10.48 2.63
CA ALA A 234 -8.79 9.90 2.41
C ALA A 234 -9.86 10.96 2.11
N LYS A 235 -9.86 12.07 2.85
CA LYS A 235 -10.79 13.19 2.61
C LYS A 235 -10.73 13.73 1.19
N GLN A 236 -9.53 13.84 0.61
CA GLN A 236 -9.35 14.31 -0.76
C GLN A 236 -9.81 13.25 -1.77
N TYR A 237 -9.49 11.98 -1.54
CA TYR A 237 -9.91 10.87 -2.39
C TYR A 237 -11.44 10.76 -2.48
N PHE A 238 -12.14 10.83 -1.34
CA PHE A 238 -13.60 10.76 -1.29
C PHE A 238 -14.31 12.05 -1.73
N ALA A 239 -13.65 13.21 -1.63
CA ALA A 239 -14.18 14.47 -2.17
C ALA A 239 -14.04 14.58 -3.69
N ALA A 240 -13.08 13.86 -4.30
CA ALA A 240 -12.93 13.82 -5.74
C ALA A 240 -14.17 13.17 -6.36
N LYS A 241 -14.68 13.75 -7.46
CA LYS A 241 -15.77 13.13 -8.22
C LYS A 241 -15.28 11.78 -8.79
N PRO A 242 -16.17 10.77 -8.92
CA PRO A 242 -15.88 9.58 -9.72
C PRO A 242 -15.41 10.03 -11.10
N THR A 243 -14.22 9.59 -11.50
CA THR A 243 -13.73 9.85 -12.85
C THR A 243 -14.65 9.03 -13.75
N GLN A 244 -15.61 9.69 -14.40
CA GLN A 244 -16.37 9.05 -15.46
C GLN A 244 -15.37 8.74 -16.58
N GLU A 245 -14.83 7.53 -16.60
CA GLU A 245 -14.10 7.05 -17.76
C GLU A 245 -15.09 7.14 -18.94
N LYS A 246 -14.76 8.01 -19.90
CA LYS A 246 -15.45 8.00 -21.17
C LYS A 246 -15.17 6.64 -21.77
N ALA A 247 -16.17 5.77 -21.80
CA ALA A 247 -16.13 4.55 -22.59
C ALA A 247 -15.93 4.98 -24.05
N GLU A 248 -14.70 4.89 -24.55
CA GLU A 248 -14.33 5.03 -25.97
C GLU A 248 -14.32 3.66 -26.64
#